data_AF-A0A8J3B7F1-F1
#
_entry.id   AF-A0A8J3B7F1-F1
#
_cell.length_a   1.000
_cell.length_b   1.000
_cell.length_c   1.000
_cell.angle_alpha   90.00
_cell.angle_beta   90.00
_cell.angle_gamma   90.00
#
_symmetry.space_group_name_H-M   'P 1'
#
loop_
_entity.id
_entity.type
_entity.pdbx_description
1 polymer ?
#
loop_
_entity_poly.entity_id
_entity_poly.type
_entity_poly.pdbx_seq_one_letter_code
_entity_poly.pdbx_strand_id
1 'polypeptide(L)' 'MRSADRARVALLALVEGTPIAACLDPGDAVARGHTVGKPMPLTEIAIVVDDGRTAEVGEVGERRT' A
#
# COMPACT_ATOMS: atom_id res chain seq x y z
N MET A 1 14.11 -27.72 15.70
CA MET A 1 13.05 -26.73 15.96
C MET A 1 13.23 -25.60 14.96
N ARG A 2 12.48 -25.59 13.85
CA ARG A 2 12.59 -24.52 12.84
C ARG A 2 11.83 -23.30 13.36
N SER A 3 12.52 -22.15 13.41
CA SER A 3 11.86 -20.86 13.59
C SER A 3 10.72 -20.78 12.59
N ALA A 4 9.48 -20.62 13.05
CA ALA A 4 8.37 -20.34 12.17
C ALA A 4 8.70 -19.04 11.43
N ASP A 5 8.83 -19.13 10.11
CA ASP A 5 9.12 -17.99 9.26
C ASP A 5 7.90 -17.05 9.31
N ARG A 6 7.95 -16.04 10.17
CA ARG A 6 6.84 -15.10 10.36
C ARG A 6 6.91 -14.04 9.28
N ALA A 7 6.08 -14.18 8.24
CA ALA A 7 5.86 -13.12 7.27
C ALA A 7 5.36 -11.85 7.97
N ARG A 8 6.02 -10.72 7.71
CA ARG A 8 5.61 -9.39 8.20
C ARG A 8 4.78 -8.72 7.13
N VAL A 9 3.59 -8.24 7.49
CA VAL A 9 2.67 -7.57 6.57
C VAL A 9 2.71 -6.07 6.82
N ALA A 10 2.84 -5.28 5.76
CA ALA A 10 2.71 -3.83 5.81
C ALA A 10 1.26 -3.44 5.47
N LEU A 11 0.69 -2.52 6.25
CA LEU A 11 -0.68 -2.05 6.12
C LEU A 11 -0.69 -0.53 6.06
N LEU A 12 -1.55 0.04 5.22
CA LEU A 12 -1.82 1.46 5.18
C LEU A 12 -3.29 1.70 5.52
N ALA A 13 -3.56 2.46 6.57
CA ALA A 13 -4.89 2.82 7.04
C ALA A 13 -5.21 4.30 6.75
N LEU A 14 -6.49 4.63 6.67
CA LEU A 14 -6.98 6.00 6.74
C LEU A 14 -7.66 6.22 8.09
N VAL A 15 -7.46 7.40 8.67
CA VAL A 15 -8.20 7.80 9.88
C VAL A 15 -9.69 7.98 9.55
N GLU A 16 -10.00 8.31 8.30
CA GLU A 16 -11.34 8.58 7.80
C GLU A 16 -11.78 7.48 6.82
N GLY A 17 -12.92 6.82 7.09
CA GLY A 17 -13.68 6.02 6.11
C GLY A 17 -13.17 4.61 5.79
N THR A 18 -11.86 4.35 5.77
CA THR A 18 -11.32 3.04 5.35
C THR A 18 -10.26 2.51 6.33
N PRO A 19 -10.59 1.47 7.13
CA PRO A 19 -9.67 0.94 8.15
C PRO A 19 -8.33 0.47 7.59
N ILE A 20 -8.32 -0.12 6.40
CA ILE A 20 -7.12 -0.53 5.67
C ILE A 20 -7.34 -0.23 4.18
N ALA A 21 -6.60 0.73 3.63
CA ALA A 21 -6.68 1.12 2.23
C ALA A 21 -5.76 0.29 1.32
N ALA A 22 -4.60 -0.16 1.83
CA ALA A 22 -3.67 -1.03 1.10
C ALA A 22 -2.97 -2.04 2.02
N CYS A 23 -2.61 -3.19 1.46
CA CYS A 23 -1.94 -4.29 2.16
C CYS A 23 -0.92 -5.01 1.26
N LEU A 24 0.22 -5.39 1.85
CA LEU A 24 1.23 -6.22 1.21
C LEU A 24 0.88 -7.71 1.34
N ASP A 25 0.94 -8.45 0.23
CA ASP A 25 0.75 -9.90 0.26
C ASP A 25 1.87 -10.56 1.10
N PRO A 26 1.54 -11.48 2.02
CA PRO A 26 2.54 -12.19 2.82
C PRO A 26 3.61 -12.90 2.00
N GLY A 27 3.27 -13.40 0.81
CA GLY A 27 4.21 -14.05 -0.12
C GLY A 27 5.24 -13.07 -0.70
N ASP A 28 4.90 -11.78 -0.78
CA ASP A 28 5.77 -10.72 -1.27
C ASP A 28 6.57 -10.04 -0.16
N ALA A 29 6.27 -10.31 1.12
CA ALA A 29 6.83 -9.61 2.29
C ALA A 29 8.36 -9.56 2.32
N VAL A 30 9.02 -10.65 1.92
CA VAL A 30 10.49 -10.75 1.93
C VAL A 30 11.12 -9.90 0.83
N ALA A 31 10.56 -9.92 -0.38
CA ALA A 31 11.12 -9.23 -1.54
C ALA A 31 10.67 -7.76 -1.64
N ARG A 32 9.51 -7.43 -1.09
CA ARG A 32 8.82 -6.14 -1.27
C ARG A 32 8.39 -5.50 0.05
N GLY A 33 9.07 -5.82 1.16
CA GLY A 33 8.76 -5.26 2.49
C GLY A 33 8.91 -3.75 2.64
N HIS A 34 9.39 -3.05 1.61
CA HIS A 34 9.51 -1.59 1.56
C HIS A 34 8.26 -0.88 0.98
N THR A 35 7.23 -1.62 0.58
CA THR A 35 5.95 -1.06 0.10
C THR A 35 4.78 -1.55 0.95
N VAL A 36 3.70 -0.76 0.97
CA VAL A 36 2.43 -1.10 1.62
C VAL A 36 1.55 -2.03 0.78
N GLY A 37 2.00 -2.38 -0.43
CA GLY A 37 1.31 -3.33 -1.30
C GLY A 37 0.18 -2.71 -2.13
N LYS A 38 -0.84 -3.52 -2.43
CA LYS A 38 -1.92 -3.17 -3.36
C LYS A 38 -3.13 -2.60 -2.60
N PRO A 39 -3.97 -1.79 -3.25
CA PRO A 39 -5.25 -1.39 -2.68
C PRO A 39 -6.09 -2.61 -2.25
N MET A 40 -6.81 -2.46 -1.15
CA MET A 40 -7.78 -3.47 -0.72
C MET A 40 -8.97 -3.52 -1.70
N PRO A 41 -9.72 -4.63 -1.77
CA PRO A 41 -10.91 -4.71 -2.60
C PRO A 41 -11.87 -3.55 -2.35
N LEU A 42 -12.47 -3.04 -3.42
CA LEU A 42 -13.39 -1.88 -3.39
C LEU A 42 -12.75 -0.59 -2.87
N THR A 43 -11.42 -0.52 -2.80
CA THR A 43 -10.67 0.71 -2.51
C THR A 43 -9.94 1.15 -3.77
N GLU A 44 -10.16 2.39 -4.19
CA GLU A 44 -9.38 3.03 -5.23
C GLU A 44 -8.32 3.93 -4.57
N ILE A 45 -7.10 3.89 -5.12
CA ILE A 45 -6.01 4.76 -4.68
C ILE A 45 -5.43 5.43 -5.92
N ALA A 46 -5.54 6.74 -5.98
CA ALA A 46 -4.86 7.58 -6.95
C ALA A 46 -3.71 8.33 -6.29
N ILE A 47 -2.65 8.60 -7.05
CA ILE A 47 -1.60 9.53 -6.65
C ILE A 47 -1.80 10.79 -7.48
N VAL A 48 -1.78 11.95 -6.83
CA VAL A 48 -2.01 13.26 -7.45
C VAL A 48 -0.77 14.11 -7.20
N VAL A 49 -0.20 14.71 -8.25
CA VAL A 49 0.93 15.64 -8.11
C VAL A 49 0.42 17.07 -7.91
N ASP A 50 1.30 18.01 -7.60
CA ASP A 50 0.95 19.37 -7.15
C ASP A 50 0.06 20.17 -8.13
N ASP A 51 0.11 19.85 -9.42
CA ASP A 51 -0.73 20.49 -10.46
C ASP A 51 -2.17 19.94 -10.51
N GLY A 52 -2.49 18.94 -9.66
CA GLY A 52 -3.80 18.31 -9.56
C GLY A 52 -4.02 17.15 -10.54
N ARG A 53 -3.06 16.80 -11.39
CA ARG A 53 -3.16 15.62 -12.27
C ARG A 53 -2.84 14.32 -11.53
N THR A 54 -3.34 13.20 -12.07
CA THR A 54 -2.92 11.87 -11.63
C THR A 54 -1.47 11.60 -12.03
N ALA A 55 -0.67 11.16 -11.07
CA ALA A 55 0.74 10.81 -11.25
C ALA A 55 0.92 9.57 -12.14
N GLU A 56 1.99 9.54 -12.91
CA GLU A 56 2.43 8.37 -13.66
C GLU A 56 3.24 7.40 -12.78
N VAL A 57 3.47 6.18 -13.29
CA VAL A 57 4.28 5.19 -12.57
C VAL A 57 5.71 5.71 -12.38
N GLY A 58 6.14 5.79 -11.11
CA GLY A 58 7.47 6.27 -10.73
C GLY A 58 7.47 7.72 -10.23
N GLU A 59 6.35 8.44 -10.34
CA GLU A 59 6.20 9.77 -9.79
C GLU A 59 5.73 9.74 -8.33
N VAL A 60 6.14 10.76 -7.56
CA VAL A 60 5.77 10.93 -6.16
C VAL A 60 4.75 12.07 -6.07
N GLY A 61 3.67 11.84 -5.32
CA GLY A 61 2.62 12.83 -5.10
C GLY A 61 1.78 12.49 -3.86
N GLU A 62 0.71 13.24 -3.68
CA GLU A 62 -0.27 13.02 -2.63
C GLU A 62 -1.15 11.82 -2.97
N ARG A 63 -1.38 10.95 -1.98
CA ARG A 63 -2.31 9.82 -2.13
C ARG A 63 -3.74 10.28 -1.88
N ARG A 64 -4.61 10.11 -2.88
CA ARG A 64 -6.06 10.38 -2.84
C ARG A 64 -6.85 9.07 -2.95
N THR A 65 -7.84 8.90 -2.08
CA THR A 65 -8.78 7.76 -2.06
C THR A 65 -10.20 8.21 -2.26
#